data_AF-A0A968JRY5-F1
#
_entry.id   AF-A0A968JRY5-F1
#
_cell.length_a   1.000
_cell.length_b   1.000
_cell.length_c   1.000
_cell.angle_alpha   90.00
_cell.angle_beta   90.00
_cell.angle_gamma   90.00
#
_symmetry.space_group_name_H-M   'P 1'
#
loop_
_entity.id
_entity.type
_entity.pdbx_description
1 polymer ?
#
loop_
_entity_poly.entity_id
_entity_poly.type
_entity_poly.pdbx_seq_one_letter_code
_entity_poly.pdbx_strand_id
1 'polypeptide(L)'
;MTGAYGISSYDTITGYETYTPFRHYFVWGNVSYGNKLKGSLFAGYLKNLGATENIVNPNVTGFPTIFGLGEKIDQMVRITPTLFYTSGKMTIALEVEHNIATYGNIDYANKGKITDKNEL
;
A
#
# COMPACT_ATOMS: atom_id res chain seq x y z
N MET A 1 -5.15 -0.60 0.85
CA MET A 1 -4.27 0.31 0.08
C MET A 1 -3.28 0.92 1.07
N THR A 2 -2.00 1.00 0.70
CA THR A 2 -0.91 1.44 1.59
C THR A 2 -0.79 2.96 1.62
N GLY A 3 -0.15 3.48 2.65
CA GLY A 3 0.13 4.89 2.83
C GLY A 3 1.04 5.07 4.03
N ALA A 4 2.04 5.94 3.92
CA ALA A 4 3.01 6.17 4.98
C ALA A 4 3.65 7.56 4.88
N TYR A 5 4.26 8.01 5.97
CA TYR A 5 5.22 9.09 6.02
C TYR A 5 6.36 8.69 6.95
N GLY A 6 7.50 9.38 6.87
CA GLY A 6 8.64 9.10 7.75
C GLY A 6 9.37 10.37 8.16
N ILE A 7 10.26 10.25 9.13
CA ILE A 7 11.09 11.36 9.64
C ILE A 7 12.30 11.53 8.72
N SER A 8 12.46 12.68 8.07
CA SER A 8 13.63 12.99 7.21
C SER A 8 14.78 13.64 7.96
N SER A 9 14.52 14.31 9.09
CA SER A 9 15.56 14.84 9.98
C SER A 9 15.13 14.77 11.44
N TYR A 10 16.08 14.52 12.34
CA TYR A 10 15.86 14.47 13.77
C TYR A 10 17.02 15.16 14.51
N ASP A 11 16.72 16.14 15.35
CA ASP A 11 17.68 16.76 16.27
C ASP A 11 17.64 16.05 17.63
N THR A 12 18.75 15.43 18.04
CA THR A 12 18.83 14.63 19.28
C THR A 12 18.92 15.48 20.55
N ILE A 13 19.22 16.78 20.44
CA ILE A 13 19.31 17.69 21.58
C ILE A 13 17.94 18.33 21.85
N THR A 14 17.24 18.76 20.80
CA THR A 14 15.97 19.49 20.94
C THR A 14 14.73 18.61 20.72
N GLY A 15 14.88 17.46 20.05
CA GLY A 15 13.77 16.61 19.61
C GLY A 15 13.00 17.15 18.41
N TYR A 16 13.55 18.11 17.65
CA TYR A 16 12.88 18.62 16.45
C TYR A 16 12.88 17.59 15.32
N GLU A 17 11.71 17.39 14.70
CA GLU A 17 11.51 16.42 13.63
C GLU A 17 10.99 17.10 12.35
N THR A 18 11.53 16.69 11.20
CA THR A 18 10.96 17.01 9.89
C THR A 18 10.44 15.74 9.26
N TYR A 19 9.32 15.82 8.55
CA TYR A 19 8.66 14.65 7.94
C TYR A 19 8.68 14.71 6.42
N THR A 20 8.80 13.54 5.80
CA THR A 20 8.70 13.31 4.36
C THR A 20 7.56 12.33 4.04
N PRO A 21 6.71 12.61 3.04
CA PRO A 21 5.65 11.68 2.63
C PRO A 21 6.19 10.52 1.79
N PHE A 22 5.58 9.34 1.89
CA PHE A 22 5.78 8.28 0.91
C PHE A 22 4.97 8.52 -0.36
N ARG A 23 5.54 8.11 -1.49
CA ARG A 23 4.91 8.19 -2.80
C ARG A 23 4.58 6.78 -3.28
N HIS A 24 3.41 6.65 -3.85
CA HIS A 24 2.88 5.38 -4.34
C HIS A 24 2.27 5.60 -5.72
N TYR A 25 2.43 4.60 -6.59
CA TYR A 25 1.73 4.51 -7.85
C TYR A 25 0.59 3.51 -7.71
N PHE A 26 -0.63 3.94 -8.04
CA PHE A 26 -1.81 3.10 -8.03
C PHE A 26 -2.47 3.13 -9.41
N VAL A 27 -2.81 1.95 -9.91
CA VAL A 27 -3.67 1.81 -11.07
C VAL A 27 -4.69 0.71 -10.78
N TRP A 28 -5.94 0.96 -11.11
CA TRP A 28 -7.02 0.00 -10.88
C TRP A 28 -8.09 0.14 -11.95
N GLY A 29 -8.87 -0.92 -12.11
CA GLY A 29 -9.99 -0.95 -13.02
C GLY A 29 -11.04 -1.95 -12.55
N ASN A 30 -12.28 -1.69 -12.95
CA ASN A 30 -13.38 -2.62 -12.78
C ASN A 30 -14.11 -2.77 -14.09
N VAL A 31 -14.40 -4.02 -14.47
CA VAL A 31 -15.30 -4.33 -15.57
C VAL A 31 -16.47 -5.10 -15.01
N SER A 32 -17.68 -4.69 -15.35
CA SER A 32 -18.91 -5.33 -14.93
C SER A 32 -19.81 -5.58 -16.12
N TYR A 33 -20.50 -6.72 -16.13
CA TYR A 33 -21.41 -7.10 -17.20
C TYR A 33 -22.63 -7.86 -16.66
N GLY A 34 -23.81 -7.52 -17.20
CA GLY A 34 -25.09 -8.13 -16.83
C GLY A 34 -26.01 -7.19 -16.04
N ASN A 35 -27.25 -7.66 -15.81
CA ASN A 35 -28.32 -6.90 -15.13
C ASN A 35 -28.75 -7.62 -13.84
N LYS A 36 -29.72 -8.55 -13.93
CA LYS A 36 -30.27 -9.28 -12.77
C LYS A 36 -29.22 -10.18 -12.11
N LEU A 37 -28.45 -10.88 -12.93
CA LEU A 37 -27.22 -11.56 -12.54
C LEU A 37 -26.06 -10.80 -13.20
N LYS A 38 -25.23 -10.15 -12.40
CA LYS A 38 -24.14 -9.29 -12.88
C LYS A 38 -22.81 -9.84 -12.37
N GLY A 39 -21.90 -10.13 -13.29
CA GLY A 39 -20.51 -10.43 -12.97
C GLY A 39 -19.68 -9.15 -12.95
N SER A 40 -18.70 -9.09 -12.06
CA SER A 40 -17.74 -8.00 -11.98
C SER A 40 -16.35 -8.55 -11.71
N LEU A 41 -15.34 -7.94 -12.31
CA LEU A 41 -13.95 -8.22 -12.01
C LEU A 41 -13.26 -6.89 -11.73
N PHE A 42 -12.78 -6.75 -10.49
CA PHE A 42 -11.89 -5.68 -10.09
C PHE A 42 -10.44 -6.19 -10.13
N ALA A 43 -9.54 -5.36 -10.65
CA ALA A 43 -8.12 -5.57 -10.54
C ALA A 43 -7.42 -4.26 -10.18
N GLY A 44 -6.39 -4.33 -9.34
CA GLY A 44 -5.58 -3.20 -8.94
C GLY A 44 -4.12 -3.58 -8.80
N TYR A 45 -3.25 -2.64 -9.14
CA TYR A 45 -1.81 -2.71 -8.91
C TYR A 45 -1.35 -1.49 -8.11
N LEU A 46 -0.42 -1.74 -7.20
CA LEU A 46 0.20 -0.75 -6.33
C LEU A 46 1.71 -0.94 -6.37
N LYS A 47 2.44 0.16 -6.46
CA LYS A 47 3.90 0.21 -6.30
C LYS A 47 4.29 1.29 -5.31
N ASN A 48 5.09 0.92 -4.31
CA ASN A 48 5.75 1.86 -3.41
C ASN A 48 6.98 2.45 -4.12
N LEU A 49 7.04 3.78 -4.22
CA LEU A 49 8.13 4.51 -4.87
C LEU A 49 9.15 5.07 -3.87
N GLY A 50 8.95 4.82 -2.57
CA GLY A 50 9.67 5.42 -1.47
C GLY A 50 9.20 6.84 -1.15
N ALA A 51 9.85 7.45 -0.17
CA ALA A 51 9.65 8.82 0.25
C ALA A 51 10.23 9.86 -0.73
N THR A 52 9.89 11.12 -0.51
CA THR A 52 10.49 12.25 -1.23
C THR A 52 11.96 12.42 -0.84
N GLU A 53 12.26 12.32 0.45
CA GLU A 53 13.58 12.44 1.06
C GLU A 53 14.03 11.13 1.73
N ASN A 54 15.30 11.06 2.13
CA ASN A 54 15.81 9.97 2.96
C ASN A 54 15.15 9.98 4.33
N ILE A 55 15.14 8.81 4.97
CA ILE A 55 14.48 8.62 6.25
C ILE A 55 15.56 8.37 7.29
N VAL A 56 15.43 9.01 8.45
CA VAL A 56 16.32 8.79 9.59
C VAL A 56 16.22 7.32 9.99
N ASN A 57 17.36 6.65 10.18
CA ASN A 57 17.36 5.28 10.63
C ASN A 57 16.87 5.22 12.09
N PRO A 58 15.95 4.30 12.46
CA PRO A 58 15.43 4.19 13.82
C PRO A 58 16.51 3.91 14.88
N ASN A 59 17.69 3.42 14.49
CA ASN A 59 18.85 3.29 15.38
C ASN A 59 19.41 4.64 15.87
N VAL A 60 19.14 5.74 15.15
CA VAL A 60 19.55 7.10 15.53
C VAL A 60 18.59 7.69 16.55
N THR A 61 17.29 7.45 16.38
CA THR A 61 16.23 8.03 17.21
C THR A 61 15.89 7.16 18.43
N GLY A 62 16.09 5.85 18.34
CA GLY A 62 15.65 4.88 19.36
C GLY A 62 14.16 4.52 19.27
N PHE A 63 13.45 4.99 18.26
CA PHE A 63 12.02 4.74 18.02
C PHE A 63 11.71 4.62 16.52
N PRO A 64 10.54 4.07 16.12
CA PRO A 64 10.17 3.94 14.71
C PRO A 64 10.17 5.28 13.98
N THR A 65 10.73 5.33 12.77
CA THR A 65 10.85 6.56 11.97
C THR A 65 9.96 6.57 10.72
N ILE A 66 9.15 5.52 10.55
CA ILE A 66 8.16 5.38 9.49
C ILE A 66 6.82 5.07 10.17
N PHE A 67 5.78 5.70 9.68
CA PHE A 67 4.42 5.56 10.21
C PHE A 67 3.47 5.34 9.05
N GLY A 68 2.86 4.15 8.99
CA GLY A 68 1.87 3.86 7.96
C GLY A 68 1.33 2.43 7.95
N LEU A 69 0.63 2.10 6.88
CA LEU A 69 0.12 0.75 6.62
C LEU A 69 0.90 0.11 5.47
N GLY A 70 1.41 -1.10 5.69
CA GLY A 70 2.15 -1.84 4.67
C GLY A 70 3.53 -1.27 4.38
N GLU A 71 4.24 -0.79 5.41
CA GLU A 71 5.54 -0.09 5.28
C GLU A 71 6.61 -0.89 4.53
N LYS A 72 6.52 -2.23 4.59
CA LYS A 72 7.45 -3.16 3.93
C LYS A 72 6.95 -3.69 2.58
N ILE A 73 5.78 -3.26 2.11
CA ILE A 73 5.23 -3.67 0.82
C ILE A 73 5.95 -2.86 -0.27
N ASP A 74 6.62 -3.57 -1.18
CA ASP A 74 7.17 -2.98 -2.40
C ASP A 74 6.07 -2.79 -3.43
N GLN A 75 5.29 -3.84 -3.68
CA GLN A 75 4.23 -3.85 -4.66
C GLN A 75 3.13 -4.83 -4.29
N MET A 76 1.93 -4.57 -4.78
CA MET A 76 0.76 -5.40 -4.50
C MET A 76 -0.15 -5.46 -5.73
N VAL A 77 -0.67 -6.64 -6.00
CA VAL A 77 -1.75 -6.90 -6.95
C VAL A 77 -2.97 -7.36 -6.16
N ARG A 78 -4.13 -6.78 -6.47
CA ARG A 78 -5.44 -7.21 -5.94
C ARG A 78 -6.31 -7.62 -7.10
N ILE A 79 -6.93 -8.80 -6.99
CA ILE A 79 -7.90 -9.33 -7.94
C ILE A 79 -9.15 -9.71 -7.16
N THR A 80 -10.30 -9.27 -7.62
CA THR A 80 -11.56 -9.45 -6.90
C THR A 80 -12.69 -9.72 -7.88
N PRO A 81 -12.98 -11.00 -8.19
CA PRO A 81 -14.22 -11.38 -8.85
C PRO A 81 -15.41 -11.25 -7.90
N THR A 82 -16.49 -10.63 -8.39
CA THR A 82 -17.72 -10.42 -7.64
C THR A 82 -18.94 -10.81 -8.48
N LEU A 83 -19.86 -11.58 -7.91
CA LEU A 83 -21.13 -11.94 -8.53
C LEU A 83 -22.28 -11.28 -7.78
N PHE A 84 -23.11 -10.53 -8.48
CA PHE A 84 -24.27 -9.84 -7.94
C PHE A 84 -25.56 -10.51 -8.42
N TYR A 85 -26.53 -10.67 -7.52
CA TYR A 85 -27.90 -11.06 -7.84
C TYR A 85 -28.88 -10.03 -7.32
N THR A 86 -29.68 -9.45 -8.21
CA THR A 86 -30.70 -8.44 -7.89
C THR A 86 -32.10 -9.04 -7.98
N SER A 87 -32.88 -8.92 -6.91
CA SER A 87 -34.29 -9.30 -6.86
C SER A 87 -35.12 -8.11 -6.37
N GLY A 88 -35.87 -7.48 -7.28
CA GLY A 88 -36.62 -6.26 -6.99
C GLY A 88 -35.68 -5.12 -6.56
N LYS A 89 -35.78 -4.69 -5.31
CA LYS A 89 -34.95 -3.62 -4.72
C LYS A 89 -33.73 -4.15 -3.95
N MET A 90 -33.60 -5.47 -3.79
CA MET A 90 -32.52 -6.09 -3.02
C MET A 90 -31.44 -6.62 -3.96
N THR A 91 -30.17 -6.34 -3.67
CA THR A 91 -29.01 -6.93 -4.35
C THR A 91 -28.14 -7.64 -3.33
N ILE A 92 -27.77 -8.88 -3.62
CA ILE A 92 -26.79 -9.65 -2.86
C ILE A 92 -25.55 -9.83 -3.72
N ALA A 93 -24.37 -9.72 -3.13
CA ALA A 93 -23.11 -9.91 -3.82
C ALA A 93 -22.27 -10.98 -3.12
N LEU A 94 -21.65 -11.85 -3.91
CA LEU A 94 -20.61 -12.77 -3.47
C LEU A 94 -19.28 -12.28 -4.03
N GLU A 95 -18.33 -12.00 -3.16
CA GLU A 95 -17.03 -11.45 -3.49
C GLU A 95 -15.92 -12.38 -3.01
N VAL A 96 -14.92 -12.63 -3.86
CA VAL A 96 -13.69 -13.33 -3.47
C VAL A 96 -12.53 -12.36 -3.67
N GLU A 97 -11.77 -12.10 -2.62
CA GLU A 97 -10.61 -11.22 -2.68
C GLU A 97 -9.32 -12.04 -2.70
N HIS A 98 -8.49 -11.82 -3.70
CA HIS A 98 -7.14 -12.38 -3.78
C HIS A 98 -6.12 -11.25 -3.87
N ASN A 99 -5.20 -11.21 -2.91
CA ASN A 99 -4.15 -10.21 -2.81
C ASN A 99 -2.78 -10.90 -2.86
N ILE A 100 -1.91 -10.40 -3.71
CA ILE A 100 -0.52 -10.84 -3.84
C ILE A 100 0.34 -9.63 -3.53
N ALA A 101 1.28 -9.75 -2.59
CA ALA A 101 2.14 -8.65 -2.19
C ALA A 101 3.59 -9.11 -2.07
N THR A 102 4.51 -8.32 -2.62
CA THR A 102 5.95 -8.52 -2.46
C THR A 102 6.43 -7.67 -1.29
N TYR A 103 7.16 -8.29 -0.38
CA TYR A 103 7.72 -7.64 0.80
C TYR A 103 9.24 -7.59 0.75
N GLY A 104 9.84 -6.68 1.51
CA GLY A 104 11.29 -6.62 1.67
C GLY A 104 11.74 -5.75 2.84
N ASN A 105 13.02 -5.37 2.79
CA ASN A 105 13.67 -4.53 3.78
C ASN A 105 13.60 -3.06 3.37
N ILE A 106 13.57 -2.16 4.36
CA ILE A 106 13.50 -0.71 4.14
C ILE A 106 14.93 -0.16 4.06
N ASP A 107 15.26 0.49 2.94
CA ASP A 107 16.50 1.24 2.77
C ASP A 107 16.31 2.71 3.19
N TYR A 108 16.62 3.00 4.46
CA TYR A 108 16.53 4.33 5.05
C TYR A 108 17.41 5.37 4.33
N ALA A 109 18.56 4.94 3.80
CA ALA A 109 19.50 5.81 3.07
C ALA A 109 19.08 6.07 1.62
N ASN A 110 18.08 5.33 1.11
CA ASN A 110 17.51 5.48 -0.22
C ASN A 110 16.00 5.67 -0.15
N LYS A 111 15.59 6.73 0.55
CA LYS A 111 14.19 7.19 0.61
C LYS A 111 13.20 6.12 1.10
N GLY A 112 13.63 5.19 1.95
CA GLY A 112 12.77 4.11 2.44
C GLY A 112 12.28 3.17 1.35
N LYS A 113 12.99 3.04 0.23
CA LYS A 113 12.66 2.07 -0.81
C LYS A 113 12.83 0.65 -0.29
N ILE A 114 12.07 -0.27 -0.88
CA ILE A 114 12.08 -1.67 -0.48
C ILE A 114 13.11 -2.47 -1.28
N THR A 115 14.04 -3.11 -0.59
CA THR A 115 15.10 -4.00 -1.11
C THR A 115 14.89 -5.44 -0.65
N ASP A 116 15.67 -6.40 -1.17
CA ASP A 116 15.61 -7.84 -0.79
C ASP A 116 14.19 -8.42 -0.85
N LYS A 117 13.65 -8.44 -2.07
CA LYS A 117 12.24 -8.68 -2.33
C LYS A 117 11.95 -10.17 -2.33
N ASN A 118 11.04 -10.59 -1.46
CA ASN A 118 10.49 -11.94 -1.47
C ASN A 118 9.01 -11.88 -1.87
N GLU A 119 8.62 -12.75 -2.79
CA GLU A 119 7.21 -13.04 -3.09
C GLU A 119 6.70 -14.03 -2.05
N LEU A 120 5.53 -13.73 -1.48
CA LEU A 120 4.75 -14.65 -0.64
C LEU A 120 3.42 -14.95 -1.33
#